data_AF-A0A817NE34-F1
#
_entry.id   AF-A0A817NE34-F1
#
_cell.length_a   1.000
_cell.length_b   1.000
_cell.length_c   1.000
_cell.angle_alpha   90.00
_cell.angle_beta   90.00
_cell.angle_gamma   90.00
#
_symmetry.space_group_name_H-M   'P 1'
#
loop_
_entity.id
_entity.type
_entity.pdbx_description
1 polymer ?
#
loop_
_entity_poly.entity_id
_entity_poly.type
_entity_poly.pdbx_seq_one_letter_code
_entity_poly.pdbx_strand_id
1 'polypeptide(L)'
;MSYRSFTVEAWIYPTTVSGDNTIFSQCACITCTNQCLTLILRGGRLYMSFGFNDLQGTTQLTASVWYHVAFVYNYATSQQIIYLDGVQDGVRTSTQPYQGQNGSIIIGAQSTSYYYFGYIDNLALTTRAKSASEISDDATLMFYYSFDLPNPFYGNLLSLFNNTAYWNYFTSYSNYLSISTTTGRVNQGIRPAITPSYFQMCCFYQMAMFNNKPYTFAIWIYPTSIAGGSIVHVSYYHSNSGSGTTCNGHDVLALTYSGQILAQLYQSSSYQSYIGRRLSINTWTHVAGTYSSSNGLILYVDGVQEGSVSATTYGNCGFPFFVTLGYSWNIGYGYSPGISFQGYLDEFYTYRRELSATEILALASV
;
A
#
# COMPACT_ATOMS: atom_id res chain seq x y z
N MET A 1 24.07 -17.95 1.24
CA MET A 1 24.10 -16.49 0.99
C MET A 1 25.51 -15.90 1.02
N SER A 2 26.56 -16.72 1.16
CA SER A 2 27.95 -16.25 1.32
C SER A 2 28.47 -15.53 0.09
N TYR A 3 29.21 -14.44 0.30
CA TYR A 3 29.85 -13.63 -0.77
C TYR A 3 28.89 -13.15 -1.88
N ARG A 4 27.64 -12.84 -1.52
CA ARG A 4 26.61 -12.39 -2.46
C ARG A 4 25.70 -11.35 -1.83
N SER A 5 25.09 -10.53 -2.68
CA SER A 5 24.01 -9.64 -2.25
C SER A 5 22.76 -10.44 -1.92
N PHE A 6 21.98 -9.96 -0.97
CA PHE A 6 20.69 -10.55 -0.61
C PHE A 6 19.78 -9.53 0.06
N THR A 7 18.50 -9.87 0.13
CA THR A 7 17.49 -9.19 0.93
C THR A 7 16.69 -10.24 1.67
N VAL A 8 16.54 -10.07 2.99
CA VAL A 8 15.55 -10.83 3.77
C VAL A 8 14.57 -9.83 4.33
N GLU A 9 13.29 -10.09 4.16
CA GLU A 9 12.23 -9.22 4.68
C GLU A 9 11.06 -10.06 5.20
N ALA A 10 10.30 -9.49 6.12
CA ALA A 10 9.13 -10.12 6.70
C ALA A 10 8.22 -9.09 7.36
N TRP A 11 6.97 -9.48 7.51
CA TRP A 11 6.05 -8.91 8.48
C TRP A 11 6.26 -9.57 9.84
N ILE A 12 6.45 -8.79 10.90
CA ILE A 12 6.66 -9.29 12.26
C ILE A 12 5.68 -8.65 13.25
N TYR A 13 5.16 -9.45 14.17
CA TYR A 13 4.36 -9.00 15.31
C TYR A 13 5.00 -9.53 16.59
N PRO A 14 5.96 -8.81 17.21
CA PRO A 14 6.63 -9.29 18.41
C PRO A 14 5.71 -9.18 19.62
N THR A 15 5.50 -10.28 20.36
CA THR A 15 4.82 -10.23 21.67
C THR A 15 5.82 -9.91 22.80
N THR A 16 7.11 -10.10 22.54
CA THR A 16 8.21 -9.72 23.42
C THR A 16 9.26 -8.94 22.61
N VAL A 17 9.71 -7.81 23.14
CA VAL A 17 10.79 -6.99 22.53
C VAL A 17 12.05 -6.92 23.40
N SER A 18 12.01 -7.37 24.65
CA SER A 18 13.18 -7.46 25.53
C SER A 18 14.06 -8.66 25.18
N GLY A 19 15.36 -8.57 25.48
CA GLY A 19 16.31 -9.66 25.22
C GLY A 19 16.55 -9.88 23.72
N ASP A 20 16.94 -11.10 23.37
CA ASP A 20 17.34 -11.51 22.00
C ASP A 20 16.27 -12.43 21.39
N ASN A 21 15.61 -11.98 20.31
CA ASN A 21 14.48 -12.64 19.65
C ASN A 21 14.73 -12.75 18.13
N THR A 22 15.15 -13.93 17.66
CA THR A 22 15.66 -14.10 16.29
C THR A 22 14.56 -14.33 15.26
N ILE A 23 14.40 -13.42 14.32
CA ILE A 23 13.42 -13.51 13.24
C ILE A 23 13.88 -14.54 12.20
N PHE A 24 15.15 -14.46 11.80
CA PHE A 24 15.74 -15.31 10.77
C PHE A 24 17.22 -15.54 11.06
N SER A 25 17.71 -16.75 10.82
CA SER A 25 19.15 -17.03 10.88
C SER A 25 19.63 -18.01 9.82
N GLN A 26 20.90 -17.87 9.46
CA GLN A 26 21.70 -18.88 8.76
C GLN A 26 23.09 -18.93 9.39
N CYS A 27 23.39 -19.99 10.15
CA CYS A 27 24.66 -20.09 10.87
C CYS A 27 25.42 -21.37 10.52
N ALA A 28 26.63 -21.20 10.01
CA ALA A 28 27.60 -22.28 9.84
C ALA A 28 28.36 -22.56 11.14
N CYS A 29 28.70 -21.49 11.86
CA CYS A 29 29.35 -21.53 13.18
C CYS A 29 28.88 -20.33 14.00
N ILE A 30 28.27 -20.58 15.16
CA ILE A 30 27.67 -19.53 16.02
C ILE A 30 28.70 -18.72 16.82
N THR A 31 29.93 -19.22 16.95
CA THR A 31 31.03 -18.55 17.66
C THR A 31 32.08 -17.96 16.72
N CYS A 32 31.92 -18.10 15.41
CA CYS A 32 32.89 -17.65 14.41
C CYS A 32 32.46 -16.31 13.81
N THR A 33 33.40 -15.38 13.68
CA THR A 33 33.14 -14.09 13.03
C THR A 33 32.74 -14.27 11.56
N ASN A 34 31.74 -13.50 11.10
CA ASN A 34 31.22 -13.52 9.72
C ASN A 34 30.54 -14.82 9.25
N GLN A 35 30.34 -15.82 10.12
CA GLN A 35 29.78 -17.13 9.73
C GLN A 35 28.38 -17.43 10.29
N CYS A 36 27.73 -16.44 10.90
CA CYS A 36 26.38 -16.58 11.45
C CYS A 36 25.53 -15.36 11.09
N LEU A 37 24.73 -15.47 10.03
CA LEU A 37 23.77 -14.45 9.64
C LEU A 37 22.60 -14.54 10.62
N THR A 38 22.34 -13.47 11.36
CA THR A 38 21.21 -13.39 12.28
C THR A 38 20.50 -12.05 12.11
N LEU A 39 19.19 -12.12 11.90
CA LEU A 39 18.28 -10.98 11.84
C LEU A 39 17.41 -11.05 13.08
N ILE A 40 17.59 -10.10 14.00
CA ILE A 40 17.18 -10.28 15.39
C ILE A 40 16.67 -8.98 16.00
N LEU A 41 15.69 -9.09 16.90
CA LEU A 41 15.38 -8.04 17.86
C LEU A 41 16.23 -8.24 19.12
N ARG A 42 17.08 -7.26 19.43
CA ARG A 42 17.93 -7.24 20.64
C ARG A 42 17.65 -5.99 21.44
N GLY A 43 17.15 -6.15 22.67
CA GLY A 43 16.78 -5.02 23.53
C GLY A 43 15.75 -4.08 22.89
N GLY A 44 14.91 -4.61 22.01
CA GLY A 44 13.85 -3.92 21.28
C GLY A 44 14.31 -3.12 20.07
N ARG A 45 15.53 -3.36 19.56
CA ARG A 45 16.02 -2.79 18.30
C ARG A 45 16.37 -3.90 17.32
N LEU A 46 16.24 -3.61 16.03
CA LEU A 46 16.62 -4.56 14.98
C LEU A 46 18.14 -4.63 14.84
N TYR A 47 18.65 -5.83 14.58
CA TYR A 47 20.07 -6.07 14.29
C TYR A 47 20.21 -6.99 13.08
N MET A 48 21.19 -6.65 12.24
CA MET A 48 21.70 -7.50 11.18
C MET A 48 23.13 -7.90 11.56
N SER A 49 23.33 -9.16 11.93
CA SER A 49 24.63 -9.69 12.32
C SER A 49 25.14 -10.70 11.31
N PHE A 50 26.43 -10.68 10.98
CA PHE A 50 27.12 -11.81 10.34
C PHE A 50 27.90 -12.67 11.35
N GLY A 51 27.72 -12.45 12.65
CA GLY A 51 28.50 -13.05 13.73
C GLY A 51 29.62 -12.10 14.13
N PHE A 52 29.37 -11.29 15.17
CA PHE A 52 30.25 -10.21 15.65
C PHE A 52 30.56 -9.11 14.63
N ASN A 53 29.75 -9.01 13.58
CA ASN A 53 29.83 -8.02 12.53
C ASN A 53 28.41 -7.48 12.34
N ASP A 54 28.04 -6.59 13.24
CA ASP A 54 26.66 -6.25 13.53
C ASP A 54 26.34 -4.82 13.08
N LEU A 55 25.24 -4.66 12.38
CA LEU A 55 24.54 -3.40 12.20
C LEU A 55 23.36 -3.37 13.16
N GLN A 56 23.23 -2.27 13.91
CA GLN A 56 22.13 -1.99 14.80
C GLN A 56 21.20 -0.93 14.19
N GLY A 57 19.90 -1.13 14.33
CA GLY A 57 18.85 -0.17 13.99
C GLY A 57 18.66 0.93 15.06
N THR A 58 18.10 2.06 14.66
CA THR A 58 17.94 3.24 15.52
C THR A 58 16.60 3.28 16.26
N THR A 59 15.59 2.57 15.77
CA THR A 59 14.23 2.64 16.31
C THR A 59 14.02 1.64 17.43
N GLN A 60 13.38 2.08 18.52
CA GLN A 60 12.94 1.22 19.62
C GLN A 60 11.53 0.71 19.32
N LEU A 61 11.39 -0.60 19.14
CA LEU A 61 10.12 -1.25 18.83
C LEU A 61 9.35 -1.54 20.11
N THR A 62 8.03 -1.45 20.01
CA THR A 62 7.08 -1.86 21.06
C THR A 62 6.46 -3.21 20.70
N ALA A 63 6.10 -3.99 21.72
CA ALA A 63 5.41 -5.25 21.54
C ALA A 63 3.96 -5.04 21.05
N SER A 64 3.39 -6.09 20.45
CA SER A 64 2.01 -6.16 19.99
C SER A 64 1.66 -5.16 18.87
N VAL A 65 2.62 -4.91 17.97
CA VAL A 65 2.46 -4.06 16.79
C VAL A 65 3.05 -4.80 15.58
N TRP A 66 2.37 -4.73 14.43
CA TRP A 66 2.91 -5.23 13.18
C TRP A 66 3.95 -4.27 12.61
N TYR A 67 5.10 -4.79 12.21
CA TYR A 67 6.15 -4.07 11.51
C TYR A 67 6.54 -4.82 10.24
N HIS A 68 6.82 -4.08 9.16
CA HIS A 68 7.60 -4.61 8.06
C HIS A 68 9.08 -4.40 8.36
N VAL A 69 9.89 -5.45 8.30
CA VAL A 69 11.33 -5.36 8.50
C VAL A 69 12.05 -5.92 7.29
N ALA A 70 13.09 -5.22 6.83
CA ALA A 70 13.94 -5.72 5.76
C ALA A 70 15.41 -5.51 6.06
N PHE A 71 16.20 -6.48 5.64
CA PHE A 71 17.63 -6.56 5.87
C PHE A 71 18.30 -6.76 4.52
N VAL A 72 18.91 -5.70 4.01
CA VAL A 72 19.54 -5.67 2.68
C VAL A 72 21.05 -5.70 2.85
N TYR A 73 21.69 -6.63 2.15
CA TYR A 73 23.14 -6.62 1.99
C TYR A 73 23.50 -6.49 0.51
N ASN A 74 24.23 -5.43 0.17
CA ASN A 74 24.83 -5.25 -1.14
C ASN A 74 26.32 -5.64 -1.08
N TYR A 75 26.67 -6.76 -1.69
CA TYR A 75 28.05 -7.28 -1.68
C TYR A 75 29.02 -6.39 -2.46
N ALA A 76 28.59 -5.80 -3.57
CA ALA A 76 29.46 -4.96 -4.41
C ALA A 76 29.93 -3.70 -3.67
N THR A 77 29.08 -3.13 -2.82
CA THR A 77 29.40 -1.95 -2.01
C THR A 77 29.69 -2.28 -0.54
N SER A 78 29.63 -3.57 -0.17
CA SER A 78 29.68 -4.04 1.23
C SER A 78 28.67 -3.39 2.17
N GLN A 79 27.57 -2.83 1.67
CA GLN A 79 26.60 -2.10 2.47
C GLN A 79 25.62 -3.05 3.16
N GLN A 80 25.49 -2.94 4.47
CA GLN A 80 24.40 -3.52 5.26
C GLN A 80 23.36 -2.42 5.53
N ILE A 81 22.09 -2.73 5.37
CA ILE A 81 20.98 -1.80 5.58
C ILE A 81 19.85 -2.53 6.32
N ILE A 82 19.31 -1.88 7.34
CA ILE A 82 18.08 -2.26 8.02
C ILE A 82 17.00 -1.27 7.61
N TYR A 83 15.86 -1.77 7.20
CA TYR A 83 14.65 -1.00 6.96
C TYR A 83 13.56 -1.42 7.95
N LEU A 84 12.80 -0.44 8.43
CA LEU A 84 11.63 -0.59 9.27
C LEU A 84 10.47 0.17 8.61
N ASP A 85 9.36 -0.53 8.36
CA ASP A 85 8.16 -0.02 7.71
C ASP A 85 8.42 0.70 6.37
N GLY A 86 9.42 0.20 5.62
CA GLY A 86 9.80 0.75 4.31
C GLY A 86 10.85 1.86 4.37
N VAL A 87 11.20 2.34 5.56
CA VAL A 87 12.16 3.44 5.78
C VAL A 87 13.48 2.90 6.32
N GLN A 88 14.60 3.46 5.87
CA GLN A 88 15.92 3.07 6.36
C GLN A 88 16.06 3.39 7.86
N ASP A 89 16.28 2.37 8.68
CA ASP A 89 16.47 2.48 10.14
C ASP A 89 17.95 2.37 10.56
N GLY A 90 18.80 1.78 9.71
CA GLY A 90 20.23 1.69 9.96
C GLY A 90 21.01 1.37 8.70
N VAL A 91 22.23 1.88 8.58
CA VAL A 91 23.12 1.62 7.44
C VAL A 91 24.58 1.63 7.88
N ARG A 92 25.39 0.73 7.33
CA ARG A 92 26.85 0.78 7.45
C ARG A 92 27.54 0.08 6.29
N THR A 93 28.83 0.36 6.15
CA THR A 93 29.72 -0.49 5.35
C THR A 93 30.23 -1.61 6.26
N SER A 94 29.94 -2.85 5.88
CA SER A 94 30.43 -4.04 6.60
C SER A 94 31.94 -4.17 6.46
N THR A 95 32.61 -4.58 7.52
CA THR A 95 34.08 -4.80 7.50
C THR A 95 34.46 -6.03 6.69
N GLN A 96 33.57 -7.02 6.58
CA GLN A 96 33.74 -8.27 5.84
C GLN A 96 32.38 -8.76 5.32
N PRO A 97 32.33 -9.51 4.21
CA PRO A 97 31.10 -10.14 3.75
C PRO A 97 30.65 -11.26 4.69
N TYR A 98 29.42 -11.73 4.53
CA TYR A 98 28.99 -12.99 5.14
C TYR A 98 29.74 -14.17 4.50
N GLN A 99 30.37 -15.00 5.34
CA GLN A 99 31.27 -16.09 4.97
C GLN A 99 30.70 -17.47 5.33
N GLY A 100 29.59 -17.56 6.06
CA GLY A 100 29.03 -18.83 6.53
C GLY A 100 28.62 -19.74 5.37
N GLN A 101 29.04 -21.00 5.39
CA GLN A 101 28.74 -22.02 4.37
C GLN A 101 27.94 -23.17 4.99
N ASN A 102 27.04 -23.79 4.23
CA ASN A 102 26.27 -24.99 4.63
C ASN A 102 25.41 -24.85 5.90
N GLY A 103 25.19 -23.64 6.41
CA GLY A 103 24.28 -23.40 7.52
C GLY A 103 22.83 -23.56 7.10
N SER A 104 22.02 -24.25 7.91
CA SER A 104 20.57 -24.30 7.74
C SER A 104 19.96 -22.92 7.93
N ILE A 105 18.92 -22.62 7.14
CA ILE A 105 18.06 -21.47 7.37
C ILE A 105 17.06 -21.85 8.46
N ILE A 106 16.94 -21.00 9.47
CA ILE A 106 15.99 -21.16 10.58
C ILE A 106 15.19 -19.87 10.70
N ILE A 107 13.86 -20.02 10.78
CA ILE A 107 12.92 -18.92 11.02
C ILE A 107 12.47 -19.00 12.48
N GLY A 108 12.50 -17.88 13.17
CA GLY A 108 12.05 -17.79 14.56
C GLY A 108 13.04 -18.28 15.64
N ALA A 109 14.29 -18.56 15.29
CA ALA A 109 15.35 -18.88 16.26
C ALA A 109 16.76 -18.72 15.64
N GLN A 110 17.78 -18.63 16.50
CA GLN A 110 19.19 -18.80 16.13
C GLN A 110 19.66 -20.16 16.62
N SER A 111 19.79 -21.12 15.70
CA SER A 111 20.04 -22.53 16.05
C SER A 111 18.99 -23.04 17.06
N THR A 112 19.39 -23.47 18.26
CA THR A 112 18.50 -23.95 19.33
C THR A 112 18.30 -22.93 20.46
N SER A 113 18.54 -21.64 20.20
CA SER A 113 18.46 -20.55 21.19
C SER A 113 17.91 -19.26 20.57
N TYR A 114 17.65 -18.26 21.42
CA TYR A 114 17.18 -16.92 21.02
C TYR A 114 15.90 -16.95 20.16
N TYR A 115 14.90 -17.67 20.67
CA TYR A 115 13.60 -17.85 20.02
C TYR A 115 12.87 -16.53 19.83
N TYR A 116 12.16 -16.43 18.71
CA TYR A 116 11.24 -15.33 18.46
C TYR A 116 9.89 -15.60 19.12
N PHE A 117 9.39 -14.61 19.88
CA PHE A 117 8.07 -14.65 20.49
C PHE A 117 7.15 -13.67 19.75
N GLY A 118 6.22 -14.22 18.97
CA GLY A 118 5.29 -13.44 18.17
C GLY A 118 4.83 -14.16 16.91
N TYR A 119 4.32 -13.38 15.96
CA TYR A 119 3.94 -13.84 14.64
C TYR A 119 4.94 -13.33 13.59
N ILE A 120 5.17 -14.15 12.57
CA ILE A 120 5.94 -13.79 11.36
C ILE A 120 5.04 -14.12 10.18
N ASP A 121 4.93 -13.22 9.23
CA ASP A 121 4.16 -13.38 8.00
C ASP A 121 4.97 -12.90 6.79
N ASN A 122 4.67 -13.44 5.61
CA ASN A 122 5.29 -13.09 4.33
C ASN A 122 6.83 -12.97 4.36
N LEU A 123 7.51 -13.91 5.03
CA LEU A 123 8.97 -13.93 5.03
C LEU A 123 9.48 -14.29 3.63
N ALA A 124 10.31 -13.41 3.07
CA ALA A 124 10.93 -13.58 1.77
C ALA A 124 12.46 -13.47 1.86
N LEU A 125 13.15 -14.31 1.08
CA LEU A 125 14.59 -14.21 0.82
C LEU A 125 14.80 -14.01 -0.67
N THR A 126 15.37 -12.86 -1.03
CA THR A 126 15.75 -12.53 -2.40
C THR A 126 17.27 -12.59 -2.55
N THR A 127 17.77 -13.17 -3.64
CA THR A 127 19.21 -13.36 -3.91
C THR A 127 19.90 -12.14 -4.54
N ARG A 128 19.31 -10.96 -4.35
CA ARG A 128 19.88 -9.64 -4.71
C ARG A 128 19.57 -8.61 -3.64
N ALA A 129 20.31 -7.50 -3.66
CA ALA A 129 19.96 -6.33 -2.87
C ALA A 129 18.77 -5.62 -3.53
N LYS A 130 17.66 -5.47 -2.80
CA LYS A 130 16.53 -4.61 -3.20
C LYS A 130 16.91 -3.14 -2.97
N SER A 131 16.37 -2.28 -3.81
CA SER A 131 16.46 -0.82 -3.67
C SER A 131 15.53 -0.31 -2.57
N ALA A 132 15.76 0.92 -2.09
CA ALA A 132 14.90 1.52 -1.07
C ALA A 132 13.44 1.69 -1.54
N SER A 133 13.21 1.96 -2.83
CA SER A 133 11.86 2.06 -3.39
C SER A 133 11.14 0.71 -3.38
N GLU A 134 11.82 -0.38 -3.77
CA GLU A 134 11.23 -1.73 -3.71
C GLU A 134 10.83 -2.09 -2.27
N ILE A 135 11.72 -1.85 -1.29
CA ILE A 135 11.42 -2.12 0.12
C ILE A 135 10.25 -1.25 0.64
N SER A 136 10.17 0.00 0.20
CA SER A 136 9.07 0.90 0.53
C SER A 136 7.75 0.40 -0.06
N ASP A 137 7.75 -0.11 -1.29
CA ASP A 137 6.57 -0.69 -1.92
C ASP A 137 6.15 -2.01 -1.26
N ASP A 138 7.09 -2.92 -1.01
CA ASP A 138 6.84 -4.18 -0.27
C ASP A 138 6.23 -3.91 1.11
N ALA A 139 6.69 -2.84 1.77
CA ALA A 139 6.11 -2.40 3.02
C ALA A 139 4.72 -1.80 2.80
N THR A 140 4.53 -0.86 1.87
CA THR A 140 3.42 0.11 1.95
C THR A 140 2.39 0.07 0.82
N LEU A 141 2.65 -0.61 -0.28
CA LEU A 141 1.67 -0.83 -1.33
C LEU A 141 0.57 -1.76 -0.78
N MET A 142 -0.66 -1.27 -0.73
CA MET A 142 -1.81 -2.05 -0.25
C MET A 142 -2.45 -2.83 -1.39
N PHE A 143 -2.58 -2.19 -2.55
CA PHE A 143 -3.21 -2.79 -3.70
C PHE A 143 -2.77 -2.09 -4.98
N TYR A 144 -2.49 -2.89 -5.99
CA TYR A 144 -2.21 -2.45 -7.35
C TYR A 144 -3.05 -3.27 -8.32
N TYR A 145 -3.66 -2.61 -9.28
CA TYR A 145 -4.43 -3.24 -10.33
C TYR A 145 -4.15 -2.58 -11.67
N SER A 146 -3.52 -3.34 -12.56
CA SER A 146 -3.07 -2.88 -13.87
C SER A 146 -4.16 -2.86 -14.94
N PHE A 147 -5.31 -3.50 -14.69
CA PHE A 147 -6.38 -3.66 -15.68
C PHE A 147 -6.01 -4.42 -16.99
N ASP A 148 -4.83 -5.04 -17.04
CA ASP A 148 -4.26 -5.76 -18.20
C ASP A 148 -4.78 -7.19 -18.42
N LEU A 149 -6.05 -7.46 -18.12
CA LEU A 149 -6.52 -8.84 -18.06
C LEU A 149 -7.03 -9.39 -19.41
N PRO A 150 -6.68 -10.65 -19.78
CA PRO A 150 -7.40 -11.36 -20.83
C PRO A 150 -8.83 -11.76 -20.39
N ASN A 151 -9.09 -11.82 -19.08
CA ASN A 151 -10.42 -11.97 -18.49
C ASN A 151 -10.60 -10.93 -17.37
N PRO A 152 -11.32 -9.82 -17.63
CA PRO A 152 -11.43 -8.71 -16.69
C PRO A 152 -12.20 -9.05 -15.42
N PHE A 153 -12.85 -10.22 -15.31
CA PHE A 153 -13.70 -10.55 -14.17
C PHE A 153 -12.94 -10.99 -12.91
N TYR A 154 -11.68 -11.41 -13.01
CA TYR A 154 -10.94 -11.92 -11.85
C TYR A 154 -9.63 -11.14 -11.68
N GLY A 155 -9.57 -10.27 -10.67
CA GLY A 155 -8.28 -9.83 -10.16
C GLY A 155 -7.55 -10.97 -9.46
N ASN A 156 -6.23 -10.98 -9.53
CA ASN A 156 -5.35 -12.07 -9.07
C ASN A 156 -5.24 -12.20 -7.53
N LEU A 157 -6.28 -11.83 -6.76
CA LEU A 157 -6.24 -11.88 -5.30
C LEU A 157 -7.61 -12.32 -4.73
N LEU A 158 -7.64 -13.54 -4.18
CA LEU A 158 -8.67 -14.04 -3.26
C LEU A 158 -8.36 -13.49 -1.86
N SER A 159 -9.21 -12.63 -1.29
CA SER A 159 -9.18 -12.38 0.15
C SER A 159 -10.35 -13.13 0.79
N LEU A 160 -10.04 -14.14 1.60
CA LEU A 160 -11.01 -14.88 2.40
C LEU A 160 -11.10 -14.20 3.77
N PHE A 161 -12.13 -13.41 4.00
CA PHE A 161 -12.52 -12.99 5.35
C PHE A 161 -13.88 -13.63 5.69
N ASN A 162 -13.95 -14.36 6.81
CA ASN A 162 -15.18 -14.89 7.43
C ASN A 162 -16.06 -15.81 6.56
N ASN A 163 -15.47 -16.79 5.86
CA ASN A 163 -16.20 -17.85 5.15
C ASN A 163 -17.27 -17.32 4.14
N THR A 164 -17.06 -16.08 3.69
CA THR A 164 -17.76 -15.41 2.60
C THR A 164 -16.67 -14.94 1.65
N ALA A 165 -16.73 -15.39 0.39
CA ALA A 165 -15.75 -14.98 -0.61
C ALA A 165 -16.01 -13.50 -0.97
N TYR A 166 -15.20 -12.58 -0.45
CA TYR A 166 -15.19 -11.20 -0.93
C TYR A 166 -14.26 -11.15 -2.15
N TRP A 167 -14.88 -11.18 -3.33
CA TRP A 167 -14.18 -11.14 -4.60
C TRP A 167 -13.70 -9.71 -4.90
N ASN A 168 -12.46 -9.56 -5.37
CA ASN A 168 -12.08 -8.40 -6.19
C ASN A 168 -12.74 -8.60 -7.56
N TYR A 169 -13.93 -8.02 -7.75
CA TYR A 169 -14.78 -8.33 -8.90
C TYR A 169 -15.36 -7.04 -9.47
N PHE A 170 -15.44 -6.96 -10.80
CA PHE A 170 -16.34 -6.00 -11.44
C PHE A 170 -17.76 -6.47 -11.17
N THR A 171 -18.61 -5.65 -10.59
CA THR A 171 -20.02 -6.01 -10.39
C THR A 171 -20.94 -4.93 -10.97
N SER A 172 -22.13 -5.36 -11.37
CA SER A 172 -23.14 -4.49 -11.98
C SER A 172 -24.49 -4.78 -11.34
N TYR A 173 -25.35 -3.76 -11.32
CA TYR A 173 -26.70 -3.88 -10.76
C TYR A 173 -27.59 -4.91 -11.46
N SER A 174 -27.31 -5.24 -12.73
CA SER A 174 -28.16 -6.08 -13.58
C SER A 174 -27.76 -7.55 -13.68
N ASN A 175 -26.77 -8.04 -12.92
CA ASN A 175 -26.15 -9.37 -13.12
C ASN A 175 -25.55 -9.60 -14.54
N TYR A 176 -25.44 -8.54 -15.34
CA TYR A 176 -24.86 -8.55 -16.69
C TYR A 176 -23.76 -7.52 -16.77
N LEU A 177 -22.52 -7.94 -16.52
CA LEU A 177 -21.38 -7.07 -16.67
C LEU A 177 -20.96 -6.98 -18.12
N SER A 178 -20.94 -5.76 -18.66
CA SER A 178 -20.26 -5.46 -19.91
C SER A 178 -19.04 -4.61 -19.58
N ILE A 179 -17.87 -5.04 -20.04
CA ILE A 179 -16.61 -4.30 -19.90
C ILE A 179 -16.16 -3.97 -21.31
N SER A 180 -15.84 -2.70 -21.53
CA SER A 180 -15.27 -2.21 -22.78
C SER A 180 -13.80 -1.89 -22.53
N THR A 181 -12.94 -2.36 -23.42
CA THR A 181 -11.50 -2.14 -23.34
C THR A 181 -11.05 -1.12 -24.38
N THR A 182 -9.89 -0.51 -24.16
CA THR A 182 -9.18 0.37 -25.08
C THR A 182 -7.67 0.22 -24.86
N THR A 183 -6.86 0.85 -25.71
CA THR A 183 -5.43 1.02 -25.40
C THR A 183 -5.28 1.88 -24.14
N GLY A 184 -4.73 1.27 -23.10
CA GLY A 184 -4.47 1.88 -21.81
C GLY A 184 -3.40 2.95 -21.88
N ARG A 185 -3.18 3.62 -20.76
CA ARG A 185 -1.93 4.32 -20.54
C ARG A 185 -0.78 3.31 -20.56
N VAL A 186 -0.95 2.20 -19.85
CA VAL A 186 -0.11 1.01 -19.96
C VAL A 186 -1.00 -0.07 -20.56
N ASN A 187 -0.59 -0.66 -21.69
CA ASN A 187 -1.25 -1.81 -22.29
C ASN A 187 -2.79 -1.63 -22.50
N GLN A 188 -3.65 -2.05 -21.55
CA GLN A 188 -5.11 -2.03 -21.65
C GLN A 188 -5.81 -1.18 -20.58
N GLY A 189 -6.62 -0.21 -21.04
CA GLY A 189 -7.55 0.52 -20.19
C GLY A 189 -8.95 -0.07 -20.31
N ILE A 190 -9.74 0.00 -19.23
CA ILE A 190 -11.07 -0.59 -19.21
C ILE A 190 -12.15 0.38 -18.73
N ARG A 191 -13.38 0.18 -19.16
CA ARG A 191 -14.55 0.86 -18.60
C ARG A 191 -15.70 -0.13 -18.39
N PRO A 192 -16.42 -0.02 -17.28
CA PRO A 192 -17.73 -0.66 -17.17
C PRO A 192 -18.70 -0.02 -18.20
N ALA A 193 -19.35 -0.83 -19.04
CA ALA A 193 -20.11 -0.38 -20.21
C ALA A 193 -21.64 -0.31 -19.98
N ILE A 194 -22.10 -0.52 -18.75
CA ILE A 194 -23.50 -0.37 -18.33
C ILE A 194 -23.57 0.35 -16.98
N THR A 195 -24.65 1.09 -16.75
CA THR A 195 -24.79 1.96 -15.56
C THR A 195 -25.87 1.43 -14.61
N PRO A 196 -25.59 1.29 -13.30
CA PRO A 196 -24.29 1.43 -12.66
C PRO A 196 -23.46 0.14 -12.75
N SER A 197 -22.18 0.28 -13.09
CA SER A 197 -21.18 -0.78 -12.97
C SER A 197 -19.90 -0.20 -12.43
N TYR A 198 -19.19 -0.98 -11.63
CA TYR A 198 -18.05 -0.52 -10.88
C TYR A 198 -17.10 -1.67 -10.58
N PHE A 199 -15.84 -1.33 -10.34
CA PHE A 199 -14.89 -2.25 -9.73
C PHE A 199 -14.95 -2.07 -8.23
N GLN A 200 -15.02 -3.15 -7.46
CA GLN A 200 -14.96 -3.05 -6.01
C GLN A 200 -13.95 -4.01 -5.43
N MET A 201 -13.24 -3.51 -4.43
CA MET A 201 -12.33 -4.24 -3.59
C MET A 201 -12.71 -4.01 -2.13
N CYS A 202 -12.44 -4.99 -1.29
CA CYS A 202 -12.84 -4.94 0.11
C CYS A 202 -11.66 -4.74 1.05
N CYS A 203 -12.04 -4.49 2.29
CA CYS A 203 -11.27 -4.88 3.46
C CYS A 203 -10.01 -4.04 3.70
N PHE A 204 -10.03 -2.76 3.35
CA PHE A 204 -8.96 -1.79 3.63
C PHE A 204 -8.91 -1.43 5.12
N TYR A 205 -8.45 -2.36 5.95
CA TYR A 205 -8.47 -2.26 7.41
C TYR A 205 -7.62 -1.10 7.95
N GLN A 206 -6.39 -0.95 7.45
CA GLN A 206 -5.41 -0.03 8.03
C GLN A 206 -5.82 1.44 7.90
N MET A 207 -6.49 1.82 6.80
CA MET A 207 -6.99 3.17 6.60
C MET A 207 -8.27 3.43 7.39
N ALA A 208 -9.07 2.39 7.61
CA ALA A 208 -10.47 2.54 8.02
C ALA A 208 -10.71 2.39 9.53
N MET A 209 -9.78 1.73 10.22
CA MET A 209 -9.89 1.40 11.65
C MET A 209 -9.16 2.38 12.58
N PHE A 210 -8.30 3.23 12.03
CA PHE A 210 -7.44 4.10 12.82
C PHE A 210 -7.50 5.53 12.30
N ASN A 211 -7.65 6.49 13.21
CA ASN A 211 -7.60 7.91 12.85
C ASN A 211 -6.24 8.27 12.27
N ASN A 212 -6.25 9.26 11.38
CA ASN A 212 -5.04 9.93 10.90
C ASN A 212 -4.00 9.02 10.24
N LYS A 213 -4.39 7.84 9.74
CA LYS A 213 -3.48 7.01 8.97
C LYS A 213 -3.24 7.66 7.62
N PRO A 214 -1.97 7.88 7.23
CA PRO A 214 -1.67 8.45 5.93
C PRO A 214 -2.02 7.44 4.84
N TYR A 215 -2.34 7.95 3.66
CA TYR A 215 -2.67 7.11 2.51
C TYR A 215 -2.44 7.83 1.19
N THR A 216 -2.43 7.05 0.12
CA THR A 216 -2.45 7.54 -1.26
C THR A 216 -3.41 6.70 -2.08
N PHE A 217 -4.19 7.34 -2.94
CA PHE A 217 -4.89 6.73 -4.06
C PHE A 217 -4.41 7.40 -5.35
N ALA A 218 -4.01 6.61 -6.33
CA ALA A 218 -3.56 7.10 -7.64
C ALA A 218 -4.12 6.23 -8.75
N ILE A 219 -4.52 6.84 -9.87
CA ILE A 219 -5.13 6.13 -10.99
C ILE A 219 -4.98 6.93 -12.29
N TRP A 220 -4.87 6.22 -13.41
CA TRP A 220 -5.04 6.81 -14.73
C TRP A 220 -6.49 6.77 -15.17
N ILE A 221 -7.00 7.90 -15.65
CA ILE A 221 -8.38 8.02 -16.15
C ILE A 221 -8.41 8.58 -17.57
N TYR A 222 -9.39 8.12 -18.36
CA TYR A 222 -9.72 8.64 -19.67
C TYR A 222 -11.19 9.07 -19.69
N PRO A 223 -11.52 10.29 -19.24
CA PRO A 223 -12.91 10.75 -19.18
C PRO A 223 -13.47 10.95 -20.60
N THR A 224 -14.58 10.29 -20.90
CA THR A 224 -15.40 10.52 -22.12
C THR A 224 -16.52 11.53 -21.89
N SER A 225 -16.88 11.75 -20.63
CA SER A 225 -17.71 12.86 -20.16
C SER A 225 -17.17 13.35 -18.82
N ILE A 226 -17.43 14.63 -18.54
CA ILE A 226 -17.04 15.31 -17.30
C ILE A 226 -18.25 15.93 -16.60
N ALA A 227 -19.45 15.39 -16.83
CA ALA A 227 -20.68 15.82 -16.17
C ALA A 227 -20.83 15.20 -14.77
N GLY A 228 -19.77 15.25 -13.96
CA GLY A 228 -19.69 14.61 -12.64
C GLY A 228 -19.33 13.12 -12.67
N GLY A 229 -19.31 12.53 -11.47
CA GLY A 229 -19.15 11.10 -11.23
C GLY A 229 -17.96 10.75 -10.32
N SER A 230 -18.13 9.69 -9.53
CA SER A 230 -17.11 9.20 -8.60
C SER A 230 -16.05 8.38 -9.33
N ILE A 231 -14.76 8.69 -9.08
CA ILE A 231 -13.64 7.94 -9.64
C ILE A 231 -13.15 6.91 -8.63
N VAL A 232 -12.84 7.35 -7.41
CA VAL A 232 -12.47 6.50 -6.26
C VAL A 232 -13.39 6.84 -5.10
N HIS A 233 -14.22 5.89 -4.70
CA HIS A 233 -15.13 6.02 -3.57
C HIS A 233 -14.74 5.03 -2.48
N VAL A 234 -14.76 5.46 -1.22
CA VAL A 234 -14.57 4.58 -0.07
C VAL A 234 -15.83 4.52 0.77
N SER A 235 -16.27 3.33 1.15
CA SER A 235 -17.51 3.16 1.91
C SER A 235 -17.44 1.98 2.87
N TYR A 236 -18.21 2.05 3.96
CA TYR A 236 -18.38 0.91 4.86
C TYR A 236 -19.23 -0.19 4.20
N TYR A 237 -20.25 0.20 3.44
CA TYR A 237 -21.13 -0.73 2.75
C TYR A 237 -20.66 -1.01 1.32
N HIS A 238 -20.72 -2.29 0.94
CA HIS A 238 -20.37 -2.75 -0.40
C HIS A 238 -21.50 -2.59 -1.43
N SER A 239 -22.72 -2.29 -0.98
CA SER A 239 -23.94 -2.17 -1.79
C SER A 239 -24.88 -1.13 -1.18
N ASN A 240 -25.97 -0.75 -1.89
CA ASN A 240 -26.99 0.25 -1.49
C ASN A 240 -27.80 -0.07 -0.21
N SER A 241 -27.22 -0.79 0.74
CA SER A 241 -27.84 -1.25 1.99
C SER A 241 -27.62 -0.30 3.17
N GLY A 242 -26.85 0.78 2.99
CA GLY A 242 -26.49 1.71 4.07
C GLY A 242 -27.36 2.96 4.15
N SER A 243 -27.97 3.23 5.30
CA SER A 243 -28.70 4.49 5.57
C SER A 243 -27.83 5.53 6.29
N GLY A 244 -27.74 6.73 5.70
CA GLY A 244 -27.85 8.03 6.40
C GLY A 244 -26.86 8.51 7.47
N THR A 245 -25.72 7.86 7.75
CA THR A 245 -24.71 8.42 8.68
C THR A 245 -23.57 9.11 7.95
N THR A 246 -23.00 10.16 8.56
CA THR A 246 -21.89 10.98 8.03
C THR A 246 -20.56 10.21 7.89
N CYS A 247 -20.51 8.93 8.27
CA CYS A 247 -19.33 8.07 8.16
C CYS A 247 -19.52 6.89 7.19
N ASN A 248 -20.60 6.88 6.39
CA ASN A 248 -20.92 5.72 5.56
C ASN A 248 -20.04 5.59 4.31
N GLY A 249 -19.42 6.69 3.87
CA GLY A 249 -18.52 6.73 2.73
C GLY A 249 -18.30 8.13 2.18
N HIS A 250 -17.26 8.29 1.36
CA HIS A 250 -16.99 9.51 0.61
C HIS A 250 -16.22 9.23 -0.66
N ASP A 251 -16.30 10.16 -1.60
CA ASP A 251 -15.38 10.16 -2.73
C ASP A 251 -14.00 10.60 -2.24
N VAL A 252 -12.98 9.82 -2.53
CA VAL A 252 -11.59 10.27 -2.40
C VAL A 252 -11.21 11.08 -3.62
N LEU A 253 -11.61 10.63 -4.81
CA LEU A 253 -11.43 11.32 -6.09
C LEU A 253 -12.74 11.30 -6.88
N ALA A 254 -13.18 12.45 -7.38
CA ALA A 254 -14.40 12.57 -8.16
C ALA A 254 -14.37 13.76 -9.13
N LEU A 255 -15.33 13.79 -10.04
CA LEU A 255 -15.63 14.97 -10.85
C LEU A 255 -16.83 15.73 -10.27
N THR A 256 -16.71 17.05 -10.24
CA THR A 256 -17.85 17.94 -10.01
C THR A 256 -18.81 17.92 -11.20
N TYR A 257 -20.04 18.41 -11.03
CA TYR A 257 -21.00 18.63 -12.13
C TYR A 257 -20.47 19.58 -13.23
N SER A 258 -19.48 20.44 -12.91
CA SER A 258 -18.81 21.34 -13.86
C SER A 258 -17.59 20.69 -14.57
N GLY A 259 -17.21 19.48 -14.16
CA GLY A 259 -16.09 18.72 -14.73
C GLY A 259 -14.73 19.00 -14.11
N GLN A 260 -14.70 19.59 -12.91
CA GLN A 260 -13.48 19.77 -12.14
C GLN A 260 -13.12 18.51 -11.39
N ILE A 261 -11.84 18.15 -11.39
CA ILE A 261 -11.33 17.08 -10.53
C ILE A 261 -11.27 17.57 -9.09
N LEU A 262 -11.67 16.74 -8.14
CA LEU A 262 -11.55 17.04 -6.72
C LEU A 262 -10.92 15.87 -5.97
N ALA A 263 -10.28 16.21 -4.85
CA ALA A 263 -9.97 15.26 -3.80
C ALA A 263 -10.77 15.61 -2.55
N GLN A 264 -11.23 14.60 -1.80
CA GLN A 264 -11.99 14.80 -0.57
C GLN A 264 -11.57 13.82 0.53
N LEU A 265 -11.69 14.26 1.79
CA LEU A 265 -11.49 13.45 2.98
C LEU A 265 -12.62 13.70 4.00
N TYR A 266 -12.90 12.69 4.82
CA TYR A 266 -13.83 12.81 5.94
C TYR A 266 -13.15 13.30 7.23
N GLN A 267 -13.68 14.36 7.84
CA GLN A 267 -13.22 14.96 9.08
C GLN A 267 -14.41 15.25 10.02
N SER A 268 -14.49 14.54 11.15
CA SER A 268 -15.38 14.84 12.28
C SER A 268 -16.81 15.26 11.88
N SER A 269 -17.53 14.38 11.17
CA SER A 269 -18.91 14.61 10.66
C SER A 269 -19.04 15.64 9.52
N SER A 270 -17.93 16.09 8.96
CA SER A 270 -17.85 16.96 7.78
C SER A 270 -16.89 16.37 6.75
N TYR A 271 -16.87 16.97 5.56
CA TYR A 271 -15.96 16.60 4.48
C TYR A 271 -15.15 17.82 4.07
N GLN A 272 -13.84 17.63 3.96
CA GLN A 272 -12.96 18.65 3.40
C GLN A 272 -12.63 18.28 1.96
N SER A 273 -12.61 19.26 1.07
CA SER A 273 -12.38 19.01 -0.34
C SER A 273 -11.54 20.11 -0.95
N TYR A 274 -10.63 19.71 -1.83
CA TYR A 274 -9.97 20.62 -2.74
C TYR A 274 -10.52 20.38 -4.14
N ILE A 275 -11.05 21.44 -4.77
CA ILE A 275 -11.57 21.40 -6.13
C ILE A 275 -10.51 21.99 -7.05
N GLY A 276 -9.94 21.16 -7.91
CA GLY A 276 -8.91 21.54 -8.86
C GLY A 276 -9.45 22.04 -10.20
N ARG A 277 -8.60 21.92 -11.22
CA ARG A 277 -8.93 22.32 -12.59
C ARG A 277 -10.00 21.45 -13.24
N ARG A 278 -10.60 21.98 -14.30
CA ARG A 278 -11.46 21.22 -15.22
C ARG A 278 -10.60 20.29 -16.08
N LEU A 279 -10.98 19.01 -16.17
CA LEU A 279 -10.26 18.05 -17.01
C LEU A 279 -10.66 18.16 -18.49
N SER A 280 -9.76 17.73 -19.36
CA SER A 280 -10.04 17.51 -20.77
C SER A 280 -10.65 16.13 -20.97
N ILE A 281 -11.64 16.02 -21.86
CA ILE A 281 -12.17 14.71 -22.27
C ILE A 281 -11.24 14.07 -23.31
N ASN A 282 -11.32 12.75 -23.41
CA ASN A 282 -10.64 11.93 -24.41
C ASN A 282 -9.11 12.00 -24.34
N THR A 283 -8.58 12.21 -23.14
CA THR A 283 -7.14 12.25 -22.85
C THR A 283 -6.85 11.48 -21.57
N TRP A 284 -5.87 10.57 -21.60
CA TRP A 284 -5.36 9.93 -20.40
C TRP A 284 -4.79 10.99 -19.46
N THR A 285 -5.26 11.01 -18.23
CA THR A 285 -4.88 11.95 -17.18
C THR A 285 -4.59 11.15 -15.92
N HIS A 286 -3.42 11.36 -15.31
CA HIS A 286 -3.13 10.74 -14.02
C HIS A 286 -3.72 11.61 -12.92
N VAL A 287 -4.46 11.01 -11.99
CA VAL A 287 -5.03 11.73 -10.83
C VAL A 287 -4.68 11.00 -9.54
N ALA A 288 -4.27 11.75 -8.53
CA ALA A 288 -3.95 11.18 -7.23
C ALA A 288 -4.38 12.08 -6.07
N GLY A 289 -4.83 11.44 -4.98
CA GLY A 289 -5.08 12.06 -3.70
C GLY A 289 -4.16 11.46 -2.64
N THR A 290 -3.37 12.30 -1.98
CA THR A 290 -2.53 11.88 -0.84
C THR A 290 -3.02 12.54 0.43
N TYR A 291 -2.86 11.84 1.57
CA TYR A 291 -3.20 12.39 2.87
C TYR A 291 -2.17 12.02 3.93
N SER A 292 -1.83 12.97 4.80
CA SER A 292 -1.27 12.74 6.14
C SER A 292 -1.78 13.78 7.12
N SER A 293 -1.72 13.49 8.43
CA SER A 293 -2.10 14.50 9.44
C SER A 293 -1.18 15.72 9.47
N SER A 294 0.05 15.59 8.98
CA SER A 294 1.02 16.68 8.91
C SER A 294 0.82 17.59 7.69
N ASN A 295 0.47 17.02 6.54
CA ASN A 295 0.39 17.76 5.29
C ASN A 295 -1.05 18.04 4.84
N GLY A 296 -2.03 17.38 5.45
CA GLY A 296 -3.42 17.44 5.03
C GLY A 296 -3.67 16.60 3.79
N LEU A 297 -4.67 16.99 2.99
CA LEU A 297 -5.01 16.31 1.73
C LEU A 297 -4.44 17.09 0.56
N ILE A 298 -3.79 16.40 -0.37
CA ILE A 298 -3.18 17.00 -1.55
C ILE A 298 -3.75 16.32 -2.80
N LEU A 299 -4.18 17.12 -3.76
CA LEU A 299 -4.59 16.67 -5.09
C LEU A 299 -3.44 16.86 -6.08
N TYR A 300 -3.14 15.81 -6.85
CA TYR A 300 -2.19 15.83 -7.95
C TYR A 300 -2.89 15.48 -9.27
N VAL A 301 -2.46 16.13 -10.35
CA VAL A 301 -2.89 15.83 -11.72
C VAL A 301 -1.65 15.81 -12.61
N ASP A 302 -1.48 14.73 -13.38
CA ASP A 302 -0.32 14.49 -14.25
C ASP A 302 1.03 14.61 -13.52
N GLY A 303 1.08 14.14 -12.28
CA GLY A 303 2.29 14.16 -11.46
C GLY A 303 2.57 15.50 -10.77
N VAL A 304 1.77 16.53 -11.03
CA VAL A 304 1.95 17.89 -10.48
C VAL A 304 0.90 18.18 -9.42
N GLN A 305 1.33 18.79 -8.31
CA GLN A 305 0.42 19.22 -7.25
C GLN A 305 -0.51 20.33 -7.76
N GLU A 306 -1.82 20.10 -7.72
CA GLU A 306 -2.84 21.11 -8.04
C GLU A 306 -3.13 22.01 -6.84
N GLY A 307 -3.12 21.45 -5.63
CA GLY A 307 -3.37 22.16 -4.38
C GLY A 307 -3.76 21.23 -3.26
N SER A 308 -4.13 21.80 -2.11
CA SER A 308 -4.28 21.04 -0.87
C SER A 308 -5.32 21.64 0.07
N VAL A 309 -5.87 20.78 0.92
CA VAL A 309 -6.47 21.17 2.20
C VAL A 309 -5.36 21.11 3.25
N SER A 310 -5.21 22.16 4.05
CA SER A 310 -4.21 22.23 5.12
C SER A 310 -4.27 21.06 6.09
N ALA A 311 -3.18 20.87 6.84
CA ALA A 311 -3.05 19.87 7.90
C ALA A 311 -4.35 19.72 8.73
N THR A 312 -4.91 18.52 8.69
CA THR A 312 -6.20 18.21 9.28
C THR A 312 -6.24 16.76 9.74
N THR A 313 -7.28 16.39 10.48
CA THR A 313 -7.45 15.01 10.95
C THR A 313 -8.42 14.25 10.07
N TYR A 314 -8.07 13.01 9.78
CA TYR A 314 -8.93 12.03 9.15
C TYR A 314 -9.72 11.29 10.21
N GLY A 315 -11.05 11.39 10.10
CA GLY A 315 -11.97 10.60 10.92
C GLY A 315 -12.02 9.17 10.39
N ASN A 316 -11.76 8.19 11.25
CA ASN A 316 -12.05 6.80 10.93
C ASN A 316 -13.49 6.46 11.34
N CYS A 317 -14.05 5.44 10.69
CA CYS A 317 -15.41 4.99 10.97
C CYS A 317 -15.46 3.72 11.83
N GLY A 318 -14.30 3.17 12.22
CA GLY A 318 -14.20 2.00 13.09
C GLY A 318 -14.51 0.67 12.40
N PHE A 319 -14.52 0.64 11.07
CA PHE A 319 -14.82 -0.55 10.26
C PHE A 319 -13.96 -0.56 8.99
N PRO A 320 -13.63 -1.73 8.42
CA PRO A 320 -12.94 -1.81 7.12
C PRO A 320 -13.73 -1.14 5.99
N PHE A 321 -13.05 -0.44 5.08
CA PHE A 321 -13.68 0.14 3.89
C PHE A 321 -13.61 -0.79 2.69
N PHE A 322 -14.65 -0.71 1.86
CA PHE A 322 -14.63 -1.07 0.46
C PHE A 322 -14.13 0.13 -0.36
N VAL A 323 -13.32 -0.12 -1.37
CA VAL A 323 -12.98 0.88 -2.39
C VAL A 323 -13.75 0.52 -3.65
N THR A 324 -14.50 1.48 -4.17
CA THR A 324 -15.32 1.35 -5.37
C THR A 324 -14.78 2.31 -6.43
N LEU A 325 -14.46 1.80 -7.61
CA LEU A 325 -13.98 2.59 -8.73
C LEU A 325 -15.08 2.81 -9.76
N GLY A 326 -15.22 4.06 -10.19
CA GLY A 326 -16.13 4.47 -11.26
C GLY A 326 -17.59 4.68 -10.86
N TYR A 327 -17.93 4.50 -9.57
CA TYR A 327 -19.28 4.73 -9.06
C TYR A 327 -19.28 4.98 -7.55
N SER A 328 -20.23 5.78 -7.09
CA SER A 328 -20.66 5.80 -5.69
C SER A 328 -22.11 5.39 -5.62
N TRP A 329 -22.41 4.51 -4.67
CA TRP A 329 -23.80 4.33 -4.24
C TRP A 329 -24.26 5.64 -3.55
N ASN A 330 -25.58 5.83 -3.36
CA ASN A 330 -26.10 6.93 -2.52
C ASN A 330 -25.82 6.66 -1.02
N ILE A 331 -24.57 6.34 -0.69
CA ILE A 331 -24.05 5.93 0.60
C ILE A 331 -22.99 6.96 1.00
N GLY A 332 -23.22 7.62 2.13
CA GLY A 332 -22.34 8.69 2.58
C GLY A 332 -22.45 9.94 1.71
N TYR A 333 -21.37 10.72 1.63
CA TYR A 333 -21.32 11.96 0.86
C TYR A 333 -20.43 11.77 -0.37
N GLY A 334 -21.04 11.38 -1.49
CA GLY A 334 -20.42 11.56 -2.80
C GLY A 334 -20.59 13.01 -3.25
N TYR A 335 -19.59 13.59 -3.92
CA TYR A 335 -19.74 14.96 -4.46
C TYR A 335 -20.74 14.98 -5.63
N SER A 336 -20.83 13.87 -6.36
CA SER A 336 -21.78 13.63 -7.44
C SER A 336 -22.47 12.27 -7.23
N PRO A 337 -23.27 12.12 -6.15
CA PRO A 337 -23.72 10.81 -5.69
C PRO A 337 -24.67 10.16 -6.71
N GLY A 338 -24.49 8.84 -6.93
CA GLY A 338 -25.29 8.08 -7.89
C GLY A 338 -24.94 8.34 -9.37
N ILE A 339 -23.90 9.12 -9.66
CA ILE A 339 -23.39 9.34 -11.03
C ILE A 339 -22.16 8.47 -11.25
N SER A 340 -22.22 7.59 -12.25
CA SER A 340 -21.05 6.82 -12.69
C SER A 340 -20.07 7.71 -13.44
N PHE A 341 -18.78 7.55 -13.13
CA PHE A 341 -17.73 8.09 -13.96
C PHE A 341 -17.82 7.50 -15.38
N GLN A 342 -17.81 8.37 -16.37
CA GLN A 342 -17.93 8.01 -17.78
C GLN A 342 -16.56 8.05 -18.44
N GLY A 343 -15.80 6.95 -18.36
CA GLY A 343 -14.46 6.90 -18.92
C GLY A 343 -13.77 5.57 -18.68
N TYR A 344 -12.56 5.45 -19.21
CA TYR A 344 -11.70 4.30 -18.96
C TYR A 344 -10.81 4.55 -17.73
N LEU A 345 -10.51 3.47 -17.01
CA LEU A 345 -9.64 3.39 -15.85
C LEU A 345 -8.44 2.54 -16.23
N ASP A 346 -7.30 2.89 -15.67
CA ASP A 346 -6.06 2.14 -15.84
C ASP A 346 -5.15 2.38 -14.63
N GLU A 347 -4.23 1.45 -14.36
CA GLU A 347 -3.13 1.60 -13.41
C GLU A 347 -3.56 2.17 -12.03
N PHE A 348 -4.39 1.43 -11.28
CA PHE A 348 -4.85 1.86 -9.95
C PHE A 348 -3.90 1.41 -8.85
N TYR A 349 -3.46 2.37 -8.03
CA TYR A 349 -2.61 2.14 -6.87
C TYR A 349 -3.23 2.69 -5.60
N THR A 350 -3.01 1.99 -4.50
CA THR A 350 -3.27 2.52 -3.17
C THR A 350 -2.19 2.11 -2.18
N TYR A 351 -1.73 3.09 -1.41
CA TYR A 351 -0.65 2.95 -0.43
C TYR A 351 -1.16 3.37 0.95
N ARG A 352 -0.63 2.73 1.99
CA ARG A 352 -0.89 3.11 3.40
C ARG A 352 -0.01 4.24 3.93
N ARG A 353 0.55 5.02 3.01
CA ARG A 353 1.39 6.17 3.30
C ARG A 353 1.09 7.28 2.31
N GLU A 354 1.47 8.49 2.71
CA GLU A 354 1.57 9.61 1.80
C GLU A 354 2.77 9.37 0.88
N LEU A 355 2.52 9.33 -0.43
CA LEU A 355 3.59 9.38 -1.43
C LEU A 355 4.09 10.82 -1.56
N SER A 356 5.40 10.98 -1.75
CA SER A 356 6.01 12.25 -2.09
C SER A 356 5.65 12.68 -3.52
N ALA A 357 5.80 13.97 -3.83
CA ALA A 357 5.58 14.49 -5.17
C ALA A 357 6.43 13.77 -6.24
N THR A 358 7.66 13.37 -5.91
CA THR A 358 8.54 12.61 -6.82
C THR A 358 7.99 11.21 -7.10
N GLU A 359 7.44 10.54 -6.09
CA GLU A 359 6.83 9.21 -6.26
C GLU A 359 5.52 9.30 -7.06
N ILE A 360 4.71 10.34 -6.81
CA ILE A 360 3.51 10.61 -7.61
C ILE A 360 3.88 10.91 -9.07
N LEU A 361 4.93 11.68 -9.31
CA LEU A 361 5.42 11.94 -10.66
C LEU A 361 5.90 10.66 -11.35
N ALA A 362 6.54 9.73 -10.61
CA ALA A 362 6.93 8.44 -11.17
C ALA A 362 5.71 7.64 -11.67
N LEU A 363 4.63 7.56 -10.88
CA LEU A 363 3.37 6.92 -11.28
C LEU A 363 2.67 7.64 -12.46
N ALA A 364 2.84 8.96 -12.57
CA ALA A 364 2.32 9.75 -13.68
C ALA A 364 3.20 9.71 -14.96
N SER A 365 4.38 9.10 -14.88
CA SER A 365 5.34 9.05 -16.00
C SER A 365 5.37 7.70 -16.74
N VAL A 366 4.60 6.73 -16.25
CA VAL A 366 4.51 5.37 -16.81
C VAL A 366 3.86 5.39 -18.19
#